data_AF-A0A944DHP2-F1
#
_entry.id   AF-A0A944DHP2-F1
#
_cell.length_a   1.000
_cell.length_b   1.000
_cell.length_c   1.000
_cell.angle_alpha   90.00
_cell.angle_beta   90.00
_cell.angle_gamma   90.00
#
_symmetry.space_group_name_H-M   'P 1'
#
loop_
_entity.id
_entity.type
_entity.pdbx_description
1 polymer ?
#
loop_
_entity_poly.entity_id
_entity_poly.type
_entity_poly.pdbx_seq_one_letter_code
_entity_poly.pdbx_strand_id
1 'polypeptide(L)'
;MPKTINIAAAEHAYTLADRGTFIKYEDNFKGNPPLVILVEGDKELRNQYSVIPVNPERCTNVKYDLAKEFAQWMASDKTQKLIADFKLLNKQLFYP
;
A
#
# COMPACT_ATOMS: atom_id res chain seq x y z
N MET A 1 -10.04 -0.34 20.21
CA MET A 1 -10.89 0.56 19.39
C MET A 1 -11.39 -0.21 18.18
N PRO A 2 -12.64 -0.02 17.74
CA PRO A 2 -13.15 -0.62 16.50
C PRO A 2 -12.40 -0.07 15.28
N LYS A 3 -12.29 -0.86 14.21
CA LYS A 3 -11.74 -0.38 12.92
C LYS A 3 -12.72 0.59 12.28
N THR A 4 -12.24 1.72 11.74
CA THR A 4 -13.06 2.77 11.11
C THR A 4 -14.02 2.21 10.05
N ILE A 5 -13.55 1.29 9.20
CA ILE A 5 -14.37 0.66 8.15
C ILE A 5 -15.56 -0.14 8.70
N ASN A 6 -15.43 -0.73 9.90
CA ASN A 6 -16.53 -1.46 10.53
C ASN A 6 -17.57 -0.50 11.12
N ILE A 7 -17.14 0.64 11.65
CA ILE A 7 -18.06 1.69 12.12
C ILE A 7 -18.84 2.25 10.93
N ALA A 8 -18.16 2.58 9.84
CA ALA A 8 -18.82 3.09 8.63
C ALA A 8 -19.86 2.10 8.08
N ALA A 9 -19.57 0.79 8.13
CA ALA A 9 -20.51 -0.24 7.72
C ALA A 9 -21.76 -0.30 8.62
N ALA A 10 -21.58 -0.18 9.94
CA ALA A 10 -22.68 -0.19 10.91
C ALA A 10 -23.57 1.06 10.81
N GLU A 11 -22.97 2.21 10.51
CA GLU A 11 -23.65 3.51 10.43
C GLU A 11 -24.17 3.84 9.02
N HIS A 12 -24.04 2.92 8.05
CA HIS A 12 -24.37 3.15 6.64
C HIS A 12 -23.69 4.42 6.06
N ALA A 13 -22.44 4.65 6.45
CA ALA A 13 -21.68 5.85 6.13
C ALA A 13 -20.57 5.59 5.11
N TYR A 14 -19.96 6.68 4.63
CA TYR A 14 -18.79 6.65 3.77
C TYR A 14 -17.50 6.67 4.61
N THR A 15 -16.44 6.07 4.08
CA THR A 15 -15.11 6.18 4.67
C THR A 15 -14.03 6.10 3.60
N LEU A 16 -12.90 6.76 3.84
CA LEU A 16 -11.68 6.59 3.05
C LEU A 16 -10.86 5.46 3.69
N ALA A 17 -10.48 4.46 2.89
CA ALA A 17 -9.63 3.37 3.33
C ALA A 17 -8.59 3.05 2.25
N ASP A 18 -7.42 2.56 2.65
CA ASP A 18 -6.46 2.02 1.71
C ASP A 18 -6.98 0.73 1.06
N ARG A 19 -6.52 0.44 -0.15
CA ARG A 19 -6.96 -0.72 -0.94
C ARG A 19 -6.67 -2.05 -0.23
N GLY A 20 -5.55 -2.16 0.49
CA GLY A 20 -5.17 -3.39 1.20
C GLY A 20 -6.13 -3.72 2.35
N THR A 21 -6.55 -2.71 3.11
CA THR A 21 -7.59 -2.85 4.14
C THR A 21 -8.92 -3.27 3.53
N PHE A 22 -9.34 -2.65 2.41
CA PHE A 22 -10.60 -3.03 1.75
C PHE A 22 -10.58 -4.47 1.24
N ILE A 23 -9.49 -4.92 0.60
CA ILE A 23 -9.35 -6.30 0.11
C ILE A 23 -9.52 -7.32 1.24
N LYS A 24 -8.85 -7.10 2.39
CA LYS A 24 -9.01 -7.98 3.57
C LYS A 24 -10.41 -7.91 4.15
N TYR A 25 -11.01 -6.72 4.17
CA TYR A 25 -12.38 -6.54 4.64
C TYR A 25 -13.36 -7.33 3.79
N GLU A 26 -13.33 -7.16 2.47
CA GLU A 26 -14.13 -7.88 1.49
C GLU A 26 -13.98 -9.41 1.60
N ASP A 27 -12.75 -9.90 1.79
CA ASP A 27 -12.46 -11.32 1.99
C ASP A 27 -13.13 -11.90 3.25
N ASN A 28 -13.18 -11.14 4.35
CA ASN A 28 -13.94 -11.57 5.55
C ASN A 28 -15.44 -11.75 5.27
N PHE A 29 -15.98 -11.05 4.26
CA PHE A 29 -17.35 -11.20 3.78
C PHE A 29 -17.47 -12.12 2.55
N LYS A 30 -16.42 -12.89 2.24
CA LYS A 30 -16.38 -13.84 1.11
C LYS A 30 -16.74 -13.16 -0.23
N GLY A 31 -16.31 -11.92 -0.42
CA GLY A 31 -16.57 -11.16 -1.65
C GLY A 31 -17.90 -10.43 -1.69
N ASN A 32 -18.72 -10.46 -0.63
CA ASN A 32 -20.00 -9.75 -0.58
C ASN A 32 -20.12 -8.84 0.67
N PRO A 33 -19.23 -7.84 0.82
CA PRO A 33 -19.28 -6.91 1.95
C PRO A 33 -20.45 -5.91 1.86
N PRO A 34 -20.92 -5.38 3.00
CA PRO A 34 -21.96 -4.34 3.01
C PRO A 34 -21.46 -2.97 2.53
N LEU A 35 -20.15 -2.68 2.61
CA LEU A 35 -19.54 -1.51 1.98
C LEU A 35 -18.90 -1.89 0.66
N VAL A 36 -19.10 -1.05 -0.36
CA VAL A 36 -18.55 -1.21 -1.71
C VAL A 36 -17.62 -0.04 -2.06
N ILE A 37 -16.73 -0.24 -3.03
CA ILE A 37 -15.91 0.85 -3.58
C ILE A 37 -16.81 1.75 -4.43
N LEU A 38 -16.88 3.03 -4.10
CA LEU A 38 -17.65 4.02 -4.85
C LEU A 38 -16.75 4.98 -5.64
N VAL A 39 -15.52 5.20 -5.19
CA VAL A 39 -14.54 6.09 -5.82
C VAL A 39 -13.15 5.44 -5.79
N GLU A 40 -12.49 5.34 -6.94
CA GLU A 40 -11.11 4.88 -7.06
C GLU A 40 -10.42 5.34 -8.36
N GLY A 41 -9.08 5.38 -8.35
CA GLY A 41 -8.26 5.61 -9.55
C GLY A 41 -7.78 7.05 -9.73
N ASP A 42 -8.36 8.00 -8.99
CA ASP A 42 -7.95 9.40 -9.02
C ASP A 42 -6.49 9.62 -8.62
N LYS A 43 -5.84 10.59 -9.26
CA LYS A 43 -4.44 10.94 -8.95
C LYS A 43 -4.27 11.39 -7.50
N GLU A 44 -5.25 12.11 -6.95
CA GLU A 44 -5.26 12.58 -5.56
C GLU A 44 -5.31 11.43 -4.54
N LEU A 45 -5.76 10.24 -4.95
CA LEU A 45 -5.82 9.05 -4.11
C LEU A 45 -4.55 8.19 -4.22
N ARG A 46 -3.56 8.60 -5.01
CA ARG A 46 -2.30 7.86 -5.15
C ARG A 46 -1.45 8.03 -3.89
N ASN A 47 -1.07 6.91 -3.31
CA ASN A 47 -0.11 6.87 -2.21
C ASN A 47 1.28 6.49 -2.76
N GLN A 48 2.03 7.50 -3.21
CA GLN A 48 3.37 7.29 -3.80
C GLN A 48 4.39 6.89 -2.73
N TYR A 49 5.18 5.86 -3.03
CA TYR A 49 6.30 5.42 -2.17
C TYR A 49 7.64 5.89 -2.72
N SER A 50 8.61 6.09 -1.83
CA SER A 50 9.99 6.46 -2.16
C SER A 50 10.97 5.80 -1.20
N VAL A 51 12.15 5.43 -1.70
CA VAL A 51 13.27 4.96 -0.87
C VAL A 51 14.27 6.10 -0.74
N ILE A 52 14.54 6.54 0.48
CA ILE A 52 15.42 7.68 0.77
C ILE A 52 16.57 7.21 1.67
N PRO A 53 17.78 6.99 1.13
CA PRO A 53 18.96 6.67 1.92
C PRO A 53 19.28 7.78 2.93
N VAL A 54 19.58 7.40 4.18
CA VAL A 54 19.92 8.36 5.24
C VAL A 54 21.25 9.04 4.95
N ASN A 55 21.34 10.36 5.18
CA ASN A 55 22.55 11.14 4.92
C ASN A 55 23.71 10.72 5.87
N PRO A 56 24.84 10.21 5.36
CA PRO A 56 25.97 9.77 6.17
C PRO A 56 26.75 10.92 6.83
N GLU A 57 26.69 12.14 6.29
CA GLU A 57 27.31 13.33 6.91
C GLU A 57 26.63 13.70 8.23
N ARG A 58 25.32 13.43 8.33
CA ARG A 58 24.52 13.68 9.54
C ARG A 58 24.45 12.48 10.47
N CYS A 59 24.62 11.27 9.94
CA CYS A 59 24.51 10.03 10.68
C CYS A 59 25.69 9.12 10.32
N THR A 60 26.83 9.29 10.98
CA THR A 60 28.11 8.65 10.62
C THR A 60 28.11 7.12 10.74
N ASN A 61 27.21 6.54 11.53
CA ASN A 61 27.12 5.08 11.74
C ASN A 61 26.19 4.37 10.74
N VAL A 62 25.60 5.08 9.78
CA VAL A 62 24.68 4.47 8.80
C VAL A 62 25.43 3.60 7.80
N LYS A 63 24.78 2.53 7.35
CA LYS A 63 25.29 1.66 6.28
C LYS A 63 24.86 2.21 4.92
N TYR A 64 25.43 3.35 4.53
CA TYR A 64 25.00 4.09 3.34
C TYR A 64 25.06 3.25 2.06
N ASP A 65 26.15 2.50 1.87
CA ASP A 65 26.33 1.68 0.66
C ASP A 65 25.24 0.61 0.54
N LEU A 66 24.87 -0.04 1.64
CA LEU A 66 23.76 -1.01 1.67
C LEU A 66 22.41 -0.34 1.38
N ALA A 67 22.18 0.86 1.91
CA ALA A 67 20.96 1.61 1.64
C ALA A 67 20.86 2.04 0.17
N LYS A 68 21.98 2.42 -0.44
CA LYS A 68 22.08 2.75 -1.86
C LYS A 68 21.83 1.52 -2.74
N GLU A 69 22.44 0.39 -2.40
CA GLU A 69 22.22 -0.88 -3.09
C GLU A 69 20.74 -1.28 -3.04
N PHE A 70 20.10 -1.19 -1.87
CA PHE A 70 18.67 -1.44 -1.74
C PHE A 70 17.82 -0.49 -2.59
N ALA A 71 18.13 0.81 -2.61
CA ALA A 71 17.41 1.77 -3.44
C ALA A 71 17.52 1.45 -4.94
N GLN A 72 18.72 1.08 -5.40
CA GLN A 72 18.94 0.66 -6.79
C GLN A 72 18.24 -0.66 -7.12
N TRP A 73 18.29 -1.63 -6.22
CA TRP A 73 17.58 -2.90 -6.38
C TRP A 73 16.07 -2.67 -6.46
N MET A 74 15.50 -1.86 -5.57
CA MET A 74 14.08 -1.49 -5.58
C MET A 74 13.67 -0.86 -6.91
N ALA A 75 14.49 0.04 -7.48
CA ALA A 75 14.21 0.73 -8.73
C ALA A 75 14.49 -0.08 -10.01
N SER A 76 15.10 -1.26 -9.90
CA SER A 76 15.42 -2.10 -11.08
C SER A 76 14.17 -2.69 -11.73
N ASP A 77 14.19 -2.87 -13.05
CA ASP A 77 13.07 -3.44 -13.82
C ASP A 77 12.59 -4.79 -13.26
N LYS A 78 13.54 -5.63 -12.82
CA LYS A 78 13.24 -6.92 -12.20
C LYS A 78 12.40 -6.75 -10.95
N THR A 79 12.78 -5.84 -10.06
CA THR A 79 12.07 -5.63 -8.80
C THR A 79 10.78 -4.85 -8.99
N GLN A 80 10.74 -3.88 -9.90
CA GLN A 80 9.49 -3.23 -10.30
C GLN A 80 8.50 -4.27 -10.82
N LYS A 81 8.93 -5.25 -11.62
CA LYS A 81 8.08 -6.38 -12.01
C LYS A 81 7.59 -7.20 -10.82
N LEU A 82 8.45 -7.51 -9.85
CA LEU A 82 8.03 -8.21 -8.62
C LEU A 82 6.99 -7.42 -7.82
N ILE A 83 7.09 -6.09 -7.79
CA ILE A 83 6.11 -5.20 -7.14
C ILE A 83 4.78 -5.23 -7.89
N ALA A 84 4.79 -5.16 -9.22
CA ALA A 84 3.58 -5.25 -10.05
C ALA A 84 2.89 -6.62 -9.90
N ASP A 85 3.69 -7.69 -9.81
CA ASP A 85 3.18 -9.06 -9.72
C ASP A 85 2.74 -9.44 -8.29
N PHE A 86 3.04 -8.63 -7.28
CA PHE A 86 2.61 -8.85 -5.90
C PHE A 86 1.09 -8.78 -5.76
N LYS A 87 0.51 -9.81 -5.13
CA LYS A 87 -0.93 -9.92 -4.90
C LYS A 87 -1.25 -10.11 -3.43
N LEU A 88 -2.26 -9.37 -2.97
CA LEU A 88 -2.93 -9.62 -1.70
C LEU A 88 -4.25 -10.33 -2.00
N LEU A 89 -4.43 -11.56 -1.51
CA LEU A 89 -5.64 -12.35 -1.74
C LEU A 89 -6.02 -12.39 -3.24
N ASN A 90 -5.02 -12.70 -4.08
CA ASN A 90 -5.09 -12.76 -5.54
C ASN A 90 -5.40 -11.43 -6.27
N LYS A 91 -5.46 -10.29 -5.57
CA LYS A 91 -5.66 -8.97 -6.16
C LYS A 91 -4.36 -8.17 -6.18
N GLN A 92 -4.06 -7.52 -7.31
CA GLN A 92 -2.88 -6.65 -7.43
C GLN A 92 -3.03 -5.46 -6.48
N LEU A 93 -1.97 -5.15 -5.73
CA LEU A 93 -2.00 -4.10 -4.72
C LEU A 93 -1.18 -2.86 -5.09
N PHE A 94 -0.05 -3.06 -5.78
CA PHE A 94 0.89 -1.99 -6.11
C PHE A 94 1.04 -1.81 -7.62
N TYR A 95 1.32 -0.56 -8.01
CA TYR A 95 1.45 -0.11 -9.39
C TYR A 95 2.76 0.67 -9.52
N PRO A 96 3.85 0.01 -9.97
CA PRO A 96 5.13 0.65 -10.24
C PRO A 96 5.10 1.53 -11.49
#